data_AF-A0A957HF73-F1
#
_entry.id   AF-A0A957HF73-F1
#
_cell.length_a   1.000
_cell.length_b   1.000
_cell.length_c   1.000
_cell.angle_alpha   90.00
_cell.angle_beta   90.00
_cell.angle_gamma   90.00
#
_symmetry.space_group_name_H-M   'P 1'
#
loop_
_entity.id
_entity.type
_entity.pdbx_description
1 polymer ?
#
loop_
_entity_poly.entity_id
_entity_poly.type
_entity_poly.pdbx_seq_one_letter_code
_entity_poly.pdbx_strand_id
1 'polypeptide(L)' 'MSDKPRVVIVGGGFAGLYAARTLANAQVDILLIDRNNFHTFTPLLYQVATCALDPSAIAYPLRTIFRK' A
#
# COMPACT_ATOMS: atom_id res chain seq x y z
N MET A 1 27.08 2.11 -1.53
CA MET A 1 25.66 2.34 -1.94
C MET A 1 25.26 1.16 -2.80
N SER A 2 24.04 0.64 -2.66
CA SER A 2 23.50 -0.40 -3.56
C SER A 2 23.55 0.12 -5.00
N ASP A 3 24.12 -0.64 -5.94
CA ASP A 3 24.15 -0.32 -7.38
C ASP A 3 22.77 -0.47 -8.06
N LYS A 4 21.76 -0.91 -7.30
CA LYS A 4 20.41 -1.08 -7.82
C LYS A 4 19.74 0.28 -8.05
N PRO A 5 19.02 0.46 -9.18
CA PRO A 5 18.17 1.63 -9.36
C PRO A 5 17.18 1.77 -8.21
N ARG A 6 16.97 3.00 -7.75
CA ARG A 6 15.96 3.29 -6.71
C ARG A 6 14.65 3.72 -7.36
N VAL A 7 13.56 3.10 -6.94
CA VAL A 7 12.21 3.46 -7.36
C VAL A 7 11.44 3.99 -6.17
N VAL A 8 11.00 5.24 -6.26
CA VAL A 8 10.13 5.85 -5.25
C VAL A 8 8.69 5.80 -5.75
N ILE A 9 7.81 5.20 -4.94
CA ILE A 9 6.38 5.13 -5.20
C ILE A 9 5.71 6.06 -4.18
N VAL A 10 4.97 7.05 -4.68
CA VAL A 10 4.23 8.00 -3.84
C VAL A 10 2.75 7.63 -3.87
N GLY A 11 2.24 7.19 -2.73
CA GLY A 11 0.86 6.73 -2.54
C GLY A 11 0.76 5.22 -2.33
N GLY A 12 0.22 4.79 -1.19
CA GLY A 12 -0.10 3.42 -0.78
C GLY A 12 -1.55 3.01 -1.11
N GLY A 13 -2.12 3.60 -2.17
CA GLY A 13 -3.41 3.18 -2.73
C GLY A 13 -3.28 1.90 -3.56
N PHE A 14 -4.34 1.54 -4.29
CA PHE A 14 -4.35 0.34 -5.14
C PHE A 14 -3.19 0.31 -6.14
N ALA A 15 -3.00 1.39 -6.89
CA ALA A 15 -1.98 1.47 -7.92
C ALA A 15 -0.57 1.40 -7.33
N GLY A 16 -0.29 2.12 -6.24
CA GLY A 16 1.04 2.12 -5.63
C GLY A 16 1.40 0.78 -5.01
N LEU A 17 0.46 0.12 -4.35
CA LEU A 17 0.67 -1.24 -3.85
C LEU A 17 0.88 -2.25 -4.97
N TYR A 18 0.08 -2.18 -6.04
CA TYR A 18 0.22 -3.07 -7.18
C TYR A 18 1.54 -2.85 -7.92
N ALA A 19 1.97 -1.60 -8.09
CA ALA A 19 3.26 -1.24 -8.65
C ALA A 19 4.41 -1.79 -7.79
N ALA A 20 4.36 -1.59 -6.46
CA ALA A 20 5.35 -2.13 -5.53
C ALA A 20 5.43 -3.66 -5.61
N ARG A 21 4.29 -4.34 -5.69
CA ARG A 21 4.22 -5.81 -5.82
C ARG A 21 4.76 -6.31 -7.16
N THR A 22 4.49 -5.57 -8.24
CA THR A 22 4.99 -5.89 -9.58
C THR A 22 6.51 -5.73 -9.66
N LEU A 23 7.04 -4.67 -9.03
CA LEU A 23 8.48 -4.39 -8.98
C LEU A 23 9.23 -5.20 -7.92
N ALA A 24 8.54 -5.92 -7.02
CA ALA A 24 9.16 -6.64 -5.91
C ALA A 24 10.19 -7.71 -6.34
N ASN A 25 10.08 -8.22 -7.57
CA ASN A 25 11.02 -9.19 -8.14
C ASN A 25 12.06 -8.56 -9.07
N ALA A 26 12.01 -7.24 -9.31
CA ALA A 26 13.00 -6.54 -10.11
C ALA A 26 14.26 -6.26 -9.28
N GLN A 27 15.40 -6.07 -9.96
CA GLN A 27 16.67 -5.70 -9.31
C GLN A 27 16.70 -4.20 -8.95
N VAL A 28 15.73 -3.73 -8.17
CA VAL A 28 15.58 -2.33 -7.76
C VAL A 28 15.35 -2.23 -6.25
N ASP A 29 15.74 -1.09 -5.69
CA ASP A 29 15.41 -0.74 -4.30
C ASP A 29 14.14 0.11 -4.29
N ILE A 30 13.07 -0.37 -3.64
CA ILE A 30 11.76 0.27 -3.64
C ILE A 30 11.54 1.06 -2.35
N LEU A 31 11.16 2.33 -2.47
CA LEU A 31 10.70 3.17 -1.37
C LEU A 31 9.25 3.58 -1.61
N LEU A 32 8.33 3.02 -0.82
CA LEU A 32 6.92 3.42 -0.81
C LEU A 32 6.71 4.50 0.26
N ILE A 33 6.19 5.66 -0.14
CA ILE A 33 5.84 6.76 0.76
C ILE A 33 4.34 7.01 0.63
N ASP A 34 3.63 6.97 1.74
CA ASP A 34 2.24 7.42 1.83
C ASP A 34 2.07 8.33 3.05
N ARG A 35 1.02 9.15 3.03
CA ARG A 35 0.65 10.01 4.15
C ARG A 35 0.19 9.19 5.36
N ASN A 36 -0.43 8.05 5.11
CA ASN A 36 -0.95 7.13 6.11
C ASN A 36 -0.10 5.86 6.13
N ASN A 37 -0.04 5.19 7.27
CA ASN A 37 0.66 3.90 7.42
C ASN A 37 -0.20 2.69 7.02
N PHE A 38 -1.37 2.90 6.42
CA PHE A 38 -2.32 1.88 5.98
C PHE A 38 -2.89 2.19 4.59
N HIS A 39 -3.31 1.13 3.90
CA HIS A 39 -4.10 1.18 2.69
C HIS A 39 -5.59 1.13 3.04
N THR A 40 -6.37 2.05 2.47
CA THR A 40 -7.83 2.02 2.59
C THR A 40 -8.45 1.33 1.38
N PHE A 41 -9.27 0.30 1.63
CA PHE A 41 -10.10 -0.30 0.59
C PHE A 41 -11.32 0.58 0.32
N THR A 42 -11.10 1.65 -0.45
CA THR A 42 -12.12 2.66 -0.78
C THR A 42 -13.43 2.13 -1.37
N PRO A 43 -13.49 0.98 -2.07
CA PRO A 43 -14.75 0.44 -2.56
C PRO A 43 -15.80 0.15 -1.47
N LEU A 44 -15.39 -0.15 -0.23
CA LEU A 44 -16.33 -0.41 0.88
C LEU A 44 -16.48 0.79 1.84
N LEU A 45 -15.97 1.96 1.47
CA LEU A 45 -16.04 3.16 2.32
C LEU A 45 -17.50 3.54 2.65
N TYR A 46 -18.43 3.27 1.73
CA TYR A 46 -19.85 3.51 1.95
C TYR A 46 -20.43 2.65 3.09
N GLN A 47 -19.94 1.42 3.27
CA GLN A 47 -20.40 0.53 4.34
C GLN A 47 -19.90 1.01 5.71
N VAL A 48 -18.73 1.63 5.76
CA VAL A 48 -18.26 2.30 6.98
C VAL A 48 -19.10 3.54 7.27
N ALA A 49 -19.41 4.34 6.25
CA ALA A 49 -20.24 5.54 6.39
C ALA A 49 -21.67 5.23 6.88
N THR A 50 -22.21 4.06 6.56
CA THR A 50 -23.52 3.58 7.03
C THR A 50 -23.46 2.74 8.30
N CYS A 51 -22.31 2.67 8.97
CA CYS A 51 -22.07 1.83 10.15
C CYS A 51 -22.29 0.31 9.93
N ALA A 52 -22.33 -0.14 8.68
CA ALA A 52 -22.45 -1.55 8.33
C ALA A 52 -21.11 -2.30 8.48
N LEU A 53 -19.98 -1.58 8.47
CA LEU A 53 -18.64 -2.12 8.70
C LEU A 53 -17.83 -1.23 9.64
N ASP A 54 -16.97 -1.86 10.43
CA ASP A 54 -15.95 -1.16 11.21
C ASP A 54 -14.85 -0.59 10.29
N PRO A 55 -14.34 0.63 10.51
CA PRO A 55 -13.21 1.19 9.76
C PRO A 55 -11.99 0.26 9.68
N SER A 56 -11.71 -0.51 10.75
CA SER A 56 -10.58 -1.44 10.78
C SER A 56 -10.71 -2.57 9.77
N ALA A 57 -11.94 -2.90 9.35
CA ALA A 57 -12.20 -3.94 8.34
C ALA A 57 -11.75 -3.52 6.93
N ILE A 58 -11.51 -2.22 6.69
CA ILE A 58 -11.10 -1.69 5.39
C ILE A 58 -9.73 -1.00 5.40
N ALA A 59 -9.04 -0.96 6.55
CA ALA A 59 -7.74 -0.32 6.72
C ALA A 59 -6.63 -1.36 6.97
N TYR A 60 -5.72 -1.51 6.01
CA TYR A 60 -4.68 -2.55 6.01
C TYR A 60 -3.29 -1.93 6.22
N PRO A 61 -2.55 -2.26 7.29
CA PRO A 61 -1.23 -1.70 7.52
C PRO A 61 -0.27 -1.96 6.34
N LEU A 62 0.35 -0.92 5.78
CA LEU A 62 1.23 -1.06 4.60
C LEU A 62 2.42 -2.00 4.88
N ARG A 63 2.90 -2.01 6.13
CA ARG A 63 4.05 -2.80 6.57
C ARG A 63 3.79 -4.31 6.57
N THR A 64 2.54 -4.73 6.76
CA THR A 64 2.20 -6.16 6.78
C THR A 64 2.03 -6.73 5.38
N ILE A 65 1.67 -5.88 4.40
CA ILE A 65 1.43 -6.29 3.01
C ILE A 65 2.68 -6.89 2.34
N PHE A 66 3.86 -6.39 2.71
CA PHE A 66 5.15 -6.83 2.13
C PHE A 66 5.93 -7.78 3.05
N ARG A 67 5.36 -8.19 4.18
CA ARG A 67 6.01 -9.09 5.12
C ARG A 67 5.84 -10.53 4.63
N LYS A 68 6.94 -11.29 4.53
CA LYS A 68 6.93 -12.73 4.31
C LYS A 68 6.58 -13.47 5.60
#